data_AF-A0AAN6E7M5-F1
#
_entry.id   AF-A0AAN6E7M5-F1
#
_cell.length_a   1.000
_cell.length_b   1.000
_cell.length_c   1.000
_cell.angle_alpha   90.00
_cell.angle_beta   90.00
_cell.angle_gamma   90.00
#
_symmetry.space_group_name_H-M   'P 1'
#
loop_
_entity.id
_entity.type
_entity.pdbx_description
1 polymer ?
#
loop_
_entity_poly.entity_id
_entity_poly.type
_entity_poly.pdbx_seq_one_letter_code
_entity_poly.pdbx_strand_id
1 'polypeptide(L)'
;AVYRQSVEAITTYRLKVVEENEDPSLIEKLINSGQVEELVGQAEDEIQLIAKMAEWKAWEPLEEPAPPRQWEYFKKAALTE
;
A
#
# COMPACT_ATOMS: atom_id res chain seq x y z
N ALA A 1 7.93 3.17 11.09
CA ALA A 1 6.67 2.66 10.51
C ALA A 1 6.98 2.00 9.18
N VAL A 2 6.46 0.79 8.94
CA VAL A 2 6.65 0.07 7.66
C VAL A 2 6.09 0.88 6.49
N TYR A 3 4.93 1.53 6.69
CA TYR A 3 4.29 2.40 5.69
C TYR A 3 5.23 3.48 5.13
N ARG A 4 5.96 4.19 5.99
CA ARG A 4 6.92 5.21 5.55
C ARG A 4 8.00 4.62 4.62
N GLN A 5 8.59 3.50 5.03
CA GLN A 5 9.66 2.85 4.28
C GLN A 5 9.16 2.35 2.92
N SER A 6 7.94 1.79 2.86
CA SER A 6 7.36 1.35 1.59
C SER A 6 7.06 2.52 0.65
N VAL A 7 6.45 3.59 1.16
CA VAL A 7 6.10 4.77 0.34
C VAL A 7 7.36 5.48 -0.15
N GLU A 8 8.37 5.67 0.72
CA GLU A 8 9.65 6.27 0.32
C GLU A 8 10.36 5.45 -0.77
N ALA A 9 10.38 4.12 -0.66
CA ALA A 9 10.99 3.26 -1.67
C ALA A 9 10.28 3.37 -3.04
N ILE A 10 8.94 3.32 -3.03
CA ILE A 10 8.13 3.39 -4.25
C ILE A 10 8.27 4.76 -4.91
N THR A 11 8.10 5.84 -4.13
CA THR A 11 8.16 7.22 -4.65
C THR A 11 9.54 7.56 -5.18
N THR A 12 10.60 7.17 -4.48
CA THR A 12 11.99 7.39 -4.93
C THR A 12 12.27 6.65 -6.24
N TYR A 13 11.82 5.40 -6.36
CA TYR A 13 11.97 4.63 -7.60
C TYR A 13 11.21 5.28 -8.76
N ARG A 14 9.94 5.64 -8.56
CA ARG A 14 9.12 6.28 -9.60
C ARG A 14 9.69 7.63 -10.02
N LEU A 15 10.12 8.45 -9.06
CA LEU A 15 10.76 9.74 -9.32
C LEU A 15 12.00 9.57 -10.19
N LYS A 16 12.89 8.64 -9.83
CA LYS A 16 14.09 8.36 -10.61
C LYS A 16 13.76 7.98 -12.06
N VAL A 17 12.78 7.12 -12.28
CA VAL A 17 12.38 6.70 -13.63
C VAL A 17 11.86 7.87 -14.46
N VAL A 18 11.07 8.76 -13.85
CA VAL A 18 10.52 9.96 -14.52
C VAL A 18 11.60 11.02 -14.77
N GLU A 19 12.62 11.13 -13.91
CA GLU A 19 13.75 12.05 -14.13
C GLU A 19 14.70 11.56 -15.23
N GLU A 20 14.88 10.24 -15.38
CA GLU A 20 15.80 9.64 -16.35
C GLU A 20 15.20 9.48 -17.76
N ASN A 21 13.87 9.57 -17.92
CA ASN A 21 13.18 9.26 -19.17
C ASN A 21 12.10 10.31 -19.48
N GLU A 22 12.00 10.77 -20.73
CA GLU A 22 10.97 11.71 -21.18
C GLU A 22 9.83 11.04 -21.97
N ASP A 23 10.06 9.82 -22.51
CA ASP A 23 9.05 9.09 -23.29
C ASP A 23 8.02 8.41 -22.36
N PRO A 24 6.72 8.78 -22.44
CA PRO A 24 5.66 8.18 -21.63
C PRO A 24 5.60 6.66 -21.75
N SER A 25 5.79 6.10 -22.94
CA SER A 25 5.69 4.65 -23.18
C SER A 25 6.78 3.88 -22.44
N LEU A 26 7.98 4.47 -22.35
CA LEU A 26 9.11 3.89 -21.62
C LEU A 26 8.90 3.98 -20.11
N ILE A 27 8.41 5.12 -19.62
CA ILE A 27 8.07 5.33 -18.20
C ILE A 27 7.03 4.30 -17.75
N GLU A 28 5.95 4.12 -18.51
CA GLU A 28 4.89 3.15 -18.22
C GLU A 28 5.42 1.73 -18.15
N LYS A 29 6.30 1.36 -19.09
CA LYS A 29 6.90 0.03 -19.13
C LYS A 29 7.84 -0.23 -17.96
N LEU A 30 8.60 0.78 -17.54
CA LEU A 30 9.54 0.67 -16.42
C LEU A 30 8.79 0.60 -15.08
N ILE A 31 7.85 1.51 -14.85
CA ILE A 31 7.07 1.57 -13.60
C ILE A 31 6.05 0.42 -13.52
N ASN A 32 5.54 -0.03 -14.67
CA ASN A 32 4.62 -1.16 -14.83
C ASN A 32 3.41 -1.10 -13.89
N SER A 33 2.76 0.05 -13.83
CA SER A 33 1.66 0.32 -12.89
C SER A 33 0.52 1.15 -13.51
N GLY A 34 0.22 0.88 -14.78
CA GLY A 34 -0.82 1.59 -15.54
C GLY A 34 -0.25 2.64 -16.49
N GLN A 35 -1.13 3.53 -16.97
CA GLN A 35 -0.78 4.68 -17.83
C GLN A 35 -0.22 5.85 -16.99
N VAL A 36 0.50 6.77 -17.62
CA VAL A 36 1.08 7.93 -16.91
C VAL A 36 0.03 8.80 -16.21
N GLU A 37 -1.18 8.94 -16.76
CA GLU A 37 -2.29 9.66 -16.14
C GLU A 37 -2.77 8.97 -14.84
N GLU A 38 -2.82 7.64 -14.85
CA GLU A 38 -3.16 6.85 -13.67
C GLU A 38 -2.07 6.96 -12.60
N LEU A 39 -0.80 7.09 -13.00
CA LEU A 39 0.31 7.30 -12.06
C LEU A 39 0.21 8.66 -11.35
N VAL A 40 -0.23 9.71 -12.05
CA VAL A 40 -0.49 11.03 -11.44
C VAL A 40 -1.63 10.91 -10.43
N GLY A 41 -2.75 10.27 -10.81
CA GLY A 41 -3.86 10.04 -9.88
C GLY A 41 -3.44 9.25 -8.63
N GLN A 42 -2.65 8.18 -8.80
CA GLN A 42 -2.09 7.42 -7.68
C GLN A 42 -1.21 8.28 -6.76
N ALA A 43 -0.43 9.21 -7.33
CA ALA A 43 0.41 10.10 -6.53
C ALA A 43 -0.43 11.13 -5.74
N GLU A 44 -1.50 11.66 -6.34
CA GLU A 44 -2.45 12.55 -5.65
C GLU A 44 -3.17 11.84 -4.50
N ASP A 45 -3.64 10.61 -4.75
CA ASP A 45 -4.27 9.77 -3.73
C ASP A 45 -3.31 9.44 -2.58
N GLU A 46 -2.06 9.10 -2.90
CA GLU A 46 -1.03 8.81 -1.90
C GLU A 46 -0.72 10.04 -1.03
N ILE A 47 -0.63 11.23 -1.62
CA ILE A 47 -0.42 12.48 -0.86
C ILE A 47 -1.56 12.72 0.13
N GLN A 48 -2.81 12.50 -0.30
CA GLN A 48 -3.97 12.61 0.59
C GLN A 48 -3.96 11.52 1.68
N LEU A 49 -3.51 10.30 1.34
CA LEU A 49 -3.40 9.20 2.28
C LEU A 49 -2.32 9.46 3.35
N ILE A 50 -1.17 10.02 2.98
CA ILE A 50 -0.09 10.37 3.92
C ILE A 50 -0.60 11.28 5.03
N ALA A 51 -1.43 12.28 4.70
CA ALA A 51 -2.03 13.19 5.68
C ALA A 51 -2.94 12.44 6.65
N LYS A 52 -3.78 11.51 6.15
CA LYS A 52 -4.66 10.68 6.97
C LYS A 52 -3.87 9.69 7.84
N MET A 53 -2.82 9.09 7.30
CA MET A 53 -1.95 8.17 8.02
C MET A 53 -1.22 8.85 9.18
N ALA A 54 -0.86 10.14 9.02
CA ALA A 54 -0.30 10.94 10.09
C ALA A 54 -1.29 11.14 11.26
N GLU A 55 -2.58 11.29 10.96
CA GLU A 55 -3.64 11.39 11.96
C GLU A 55 -3.97 10.04 12.61
N TRP A 56 -4.13 8.98 11.81
CA TRP A 56 -4.56 7.65 12.26
C TRP A 56 -3.48 6.87 13.00
N LYS A 57 -2.20 7.16 12.75
CA LYS A 57 -1.05 6.49 13.38
C LYS A 57 -1.14 4.96 13.35
N ALA A 58 -1.52 4.39 12.21
CA ALA A 58 -1.72 2.94 12.02
C ALA A 58 -0.47 2.05 12.26
N TRP A 59 0.66 2.65 12.61
CA TRP A 59 1.87 1.94 13.06
C TRP A 59 1.91 1.70 14.57
N GLU A 60 0.98 2.26 15.33
CA GLU A 60 0.81 1.97 16.76
C GLU A 60 0.21 0.56 16.95
N PRO A 61 0.38 -0.06 18.13
CA PRO A 61 -0.28 -1.32 18.45
C PRO A 61 -1.79 -1.22 18.26
N LEU A 62 -2.43 -2.34 17.95
CA LEU A 62 -3.87 -2.43 17.76
C LEU A 62 -4.60 -1.88 19.00
N GLU A 63 -5.47 -0.90 18.79
CA GLU A 63 -6.22 -0.24 19.87
C GLU A 63 -7.17 -1.22 20.59
N GLU A 64 -7.84 -2.10 19.85
CA GLU A 64 -8.74 -3.12 20.40
C GLU A 64 -8.31 -4.53 19.95
N PRO A 65 -7.80 -5.39 20.86
CA PRO A 65 -7.49 -6.77 20.52
C PRO A 65 -8.78 -7.54 20.20
N ALA A 66 -8.69 -8.47 19.26
CA ALA A 66 -9.83 -9.31 18.89
C ALA A 66 -10.37 -10.08 20.12
N PRO A 67 -11.70 -10.09 20.34
CA PRO A 67 -12.31 -10.92 21.37
C PRO A 67 -11.96 -12.40 21.20
N PRO A 68 -11.88 -13.18 22.28
CA PRO A 68 -11.66 -14.62 22.18
C PRO A 68 -12.69 -15.26 21.23
N ARG A 69 -12.21 -16.11 20.32
CA ARG A 69 -13.03 -16.87 19.34
C ARG A 69 -13.64 -16.04 18.19
N GLN A 70 -13.41 -14.73 18.09
CA GLN A 70 -13.93 -13.89 17.01
C GLN A 70 -13.51 -14.38 15.60
N TRP A 71 -12.26 -14.81 15.47
CA TRP A 71 -11.69 -15.31 14.21
C TRP A 71 -11.57 -16.85 14.17
N GLU A 72 -12.28 -17.55 15.05
CA GLU A 72 -12.40 -19.01 15.01
C GLU A 72 -13.56 -19.39 14.08
N TYR A 73 -13.23 -19.70 12.83
CA TYR A 73 -14.18 -20.27 11.87
C TYR A 73 -14.53 -21.73 12.19
N PHE A 74 -15.28 -22.40 11.31
CA PHE A 74 -15.73 -23.78 11.49
C PHE A 74 -14.57 -24.70 11.88
N LYS A 75 -14.46 -25.00 13.19
CA LYS A 75 -13.64 -26.11 13.67
C LYS A 75 -14.20 -27.34 12.96
N LYS A 76 -13.40 -27.96 12.09
CA LYS A 76 -13.78 -29.22 11.44
C LYS A 76 -14.35 -30.11 12.54
N ALA A 77 -15.64 -30.43 12.45
CA ALA A 77 -16.22 -31.44 13.30
C ALA A 77 -15.33 -32.67 13.10
N ALA A 78 -14.62 -33.08 14.15
CA ALA A 78 -13.92 -34.34 14.10
C ALA A 78 -14.97 -35.38 13.74
N LEU A 79 -14.83 -35.99 12.56
CA LEU A 79 -15.56 -37.19 12.20
C LEU A 79 -15.19 -38.23 13.25
N THR A 80 -16.02 -38.37 14.29
CA THR A 80 -16.03 -39.56 15.13
C THR A 80 -16.70 -40.65 14.29
N GLU A 81 -15.88 -41.57 13.80
CA GLU A 81 -16.28 -42.90 13.32
C GLU A 81 -17.05 -43.69 14.38
#